data_AF-A0A7Y4WNG5-F1
#
_entry.id   AF-A0A7Y4WNG5-F1
#
_cell.length_a   1.000
_cell.length_b   1.000
_cell.length_c   1.000
_cell.angle_alpha   90.00
_cell.angle_beta   90.00
_cell.angle_gamma   90.00
#
_symmetry.space_group_name_H-M   'P 1'
#
loop_
_entity.id
_entity.type
_entity.pdbx_description
1 polymer ?
#
loop_
_entity_poly.entity_id
_entity_poly.type
_entity_poly.pdbx_seq_one_letter_code
_entity_poly.pdbx_strand_id
1 'polypeptide(L)'
;MLGSAGQNIIALTDSMFLYHYDEHDFAAIGIVSVFYLIISSVAYGFSKGGQILIARKYGERANDVVKKYFITLCVSEVILGLLIFSILRFYTFEVLSLFIKSEIILNKSVEFLNYRIYGLIFAYLGLAFFALYMG
;
A
#
# COMPACT_ATOMS: atom_id res chain seq x y z
N MET A 1 0.18 -13.49 -13.50
CA MET A 1 1.40 -14.31 -13.35
C MET A 1 2.66 -13.57 -13.82
N LEU A 2 2.67 -12.93 -15.00
CA LEU A 2 3.82 -12.12 -15.43
C LEU A 2 4.06 -10.88 -14.54
N GLY A 3 3.00 -10.15 -14.17
CA GLY A 3 3.13 -8.97 -13.29
C GLY A 3 3.67 -9.30 -11.90
N SER A 4 3.23 -10.42 -11.30
CA SER A 4 3.74 -10.87 -10.00
C SER A 4 5.20 -11.34 -10.07
N ALA A 5 5.61 -11.96 -11.18
CA ALA A 5 7.01 -12.32 -11.38
C ALA A 5 7.91 -11.07 -11.47
N GLY A 6 7.47 -10.03 -12.19
CA GLY A 6 8.17 -8.75 -12.25
C GLY A 6 8.31 -8.09 -10.88
N GLN A 7 7.23 -8.08 -10.09
CA GLN A 7 7.24 -7.53 -8.72
C GLN A 7 8.26 -8.25 -7.81
N ASN A 8 8.38 -9.57 -7.93
CA ASN A 8 9.35 -10.35 -7.16
C ASN A 8 10.80 -10.05 -7.55
N ILE A 9 11.07 -9.82 -8.84
CA ILE A 9 12.41 -9.43 -9.31
C ILE A 9 12.78 -8.06 -8.73
N ILE A 10 11.87 -7.09 -8.78
CA ILE A 10 12.10 -5.75 -8.21
C ILE A 10 12.41 -5.87 -6.71
N ALA A 11 11.59 -6.61 -5.95
CA ALA A 11 11.79 -6.79 -4.51
C ALA A 11 13.12 -7.50 -4.18
N LEU A 12 13.53 -8.48 -4.98
CA LEU A 12 14.81 -9.17 -4.82
C LEU A 12 15.99 -8.24 -5.09
N THR A 13 15.92 -7.44 -6.16
CA THR A 13 16.95 -6.48 -6.50
C THR A 13 17.10 -5.39 -5.43
N ASP A 14 15.99 -4.84 -4.92
CA ASP A 14 15.99 -3.85 -3.82
C ASP A 14 16.67 -4.43 -2.56
N SER A 15 16.31 -5.67 -2.21
CA SER A 15 16.86 -6.40 -1.06
C SER A 15 18.37 -6.62 -1.21
N MET A 16 18.83 -6.99 -2.41
CA MET A 16 20.25 -7.20 -2.71
C MET A 16 21.06 -5.90 -2.59
N PHE A 17 20.55 -4.78 -3.10
CA PHE A 17 21.25 -3.49 -2.99
C PHE A 17 21.38 -3.03 -1.54
N LEU A 18 20.31 -3.16 -0.75
CA LEU A 18 20.32 -2.75 0.66
C LEU A 18 21.22 -3.65 1.52
N TYR A 19 21.22 -4.96 1.26
CA TYR A 19 22.10 -5.90 1.97
C TYR A 19 23.58 -5.56 1.80
N HIS A 20 24.00 -5.12 0.60
CA HIS A 20 25.39 -4.72 0.37
C HIS A 20 25.72 -3.32 0.93
N TYR A 21 24.71 -2.48 1.17
CA TYR A 21 24.90 -1.13 1.67
C TYR A 21 25.05 -1.11 3.19
N ASP A 22 24.07 -1.68 3.92
CA ASP A 22 24.07 -1.69 5.39
C ASP A 22 23.13 -2.79 5.94
N GLU A 23 23.65 -3.59 6.87
CA GLU A 23 22.91 -4.72 7.46
C GLU A 23 21.71 -4.26 8.30
N HIS A 24 21.81 -3.11 8.97
CA HIS A 24 20.72 -2.57 9.78
C HIS A 24 19.61 -1.97 8.91
N ASP A 25 19.96 -1.32 7.80
CA ASP A 25 18.98 -0.84 6.80
C ASP A 25 18.26 -2.00 6.12
N PHE A 26 18.98 -3.09 5.83
CA PHE A 26 18.37 -4.33 5.33
C PHE A 26 17.41 -4.96 6.35
N ALA A 27 17.78 -5.02 7.63
CA ALA A 27 16.88 -5.51 8.67
C ALA A 27 15.63 -4.62 8.83
N ALA A 28 15.81 -3.29 8.79
CA ALA A 28 14.72 -2.33 8.89
C ALA A 28 13.74 -2.46 7.72
N ILE A 29 14.21 -2.56 6.47
CA ILE A 29 13.30 -2.67 5.32
C ILE A 29 12.50 -3.97 5.35
N GLY A 30 13.06 -5.07 5.87
CA GLY A 30 12.34 -6.32 6.04
C GLY A 30 11.11 -6.15 6.93
N ILE A 31 11.28 -5.50 8.09
CA ILE A 31 10.18 -5.24 9.04
C ILE A 31 9.19 -4.22 8.46
N VAL A 32 9.67 -3.11 7.91
CA VAL A 32 8.81 -2.08 7.34
C VAL A 32 7.99 -2.62 6.16
N SER A 33 8.56 -3.52 5.35
CA SER A 33 7.83 -4.13 4.23
C SER A 33 6.63 -4.95 4.71
N VAL A 34 6.78 -5.73 5.78
CA VAL A 34 5.66 -6.47 6.39
C VAL A 34 4.61 -5.51 6.95
N PHE A 35 5.04 -4.46 7.64
CA PHE A 35 4.14 -3.40 8.11
C PHE A 35 3.37 -2.75 6.96
N TYR A 36 4.04 -2.47 5.84
CA TYR A 36 3.44 -1.87 4.65
C TYR A 36 2.45 -2.83 3.97
N LEU A 37 2.66 -4.14 4.02
CA LEU A 37 1.71 -5.14 3.54
C LEU A 37 0.41 -5.10 4.35
N ILE A 38 0.48 -4.95 5.67
CA ILE A 38 -0.70 -4.80 6.54
C ILE A 38 -1.48 -3.56 6.12
N ILE A 39 -0.81 -2.42 5.97
CA ILE A 39 -1.46 -1.18 5.51
C ILE A 39 -2.06 -1.36 4.10
N SER A 40 -1.34 -1.99 3.20
CA SER A 40 -1.80 -2.21 1.82
C SER A 40 -2.99 -3.17 1.76
N SER A 41 -3.10 -4.13 2.69
CA SER A 41 -4.20 -5.08 2.75
C SER A 41 -5.55 -4.42 2.99
N VAL A 42 -5.58 -3.31 3.73
CA VAL A 42 -6.80 -2.51 3.98
C VAL A 42 -7.34 -1.94 2.67
N ALA A 43 -6.50 -1.25 1.90
CA ALA A 43 -6.87 -0.74 0.56
C ALA A 43 -7.26 -1.89 -0.38
N TYR A 44 -6.52 -2.99 -0.34
CA TYR A 44 -6.82 -4.15 -1.17
C TYR A 44 -8.23 -4.70 -0.90
N GLY A 45 -8.68 -4.67 0.36
CA GLY A 45 -10.05 -5.04 0.73
C GLY A 45 -11.11 -4.15 0.09
N PHE A 46 -10.92 -2.82 0.13
CA PHE A 46 -11.82 -1.86 -0.51
C PHE A 46 -11.83 -2.00 -2.03
N SER A 47 -10.65 -2.05 -2.64
CA SER A 47 -10.47 -2.31 -4.07
C SER A 47 -11.18 -3.60 -4.51
N LYS A 48 -11.05 -4.71 -3.78
CA LYS A 48 -11.73 -5.97 -4.08
C LYS A 48 -13.25 -5.89 -3.94
N GLY A 49 -13.75 -5.22 -2.90
CA GLY A 49 -15.19 -4.98 -2.74
C GLY A 49 -15.75 -4.13 -3.90
N GLY A 50 -15.04 -3.06 -4.26
CA GLY A 50 -15.39 -2.19 -5.39
C GLY A 50 -15.36 -2.93 -6.73
N GLN A 51 -14.35 -3.78 -6.95
CA GLN A 51 -14.20 -4.61 -8.15
C GLN A 51 -15.44 -5.48 -8.37
N ILE A 52 -15.95 -6.15 -7.33
CA ILE A 52 -17.15 -7.00 -7.42
C ILE A 52 -18.40 -6.20 -7.83
N LEU A 53 -18.57 -5.00 -7.25
CA LEU A 53 -19.70 -4.13 -7.56
C LEU A 53 -19.64 -3.59 -9.00
N ILE A 54 -18.44 -3.21 -9.44
CA ILE A 54 -18.15 -2.75 -10.80
C ILE A 54 -18.41 -3.87 -11.81
N ALA A 55 -17.82 -5.05 -11.59
CA ALA A 55 -17.95 -6.23 -12.46
C ALA A 55 -19.43 -6.61 -12.69
N ARG A 56 -20.22 -6.63 -11.61
CA ARG A 56 -21.65 -6.93 -11.69
C ARG A 56 -22.41 -5.93 -12.57
N LYS A 57 -22.21 -4.63 -12.36
CA LYS A 57 -22.89 -3.58 -13.13
C LYS A 57 -22.41 -3.47 -14.56
N TYR A 58 -21.14 -3.78 -14.79
CA TYR A 58 -20.59 -3.90 -16.13
C TYR A 58 -21.25 -5.06 -16.91
N GLY A 59 -21.45 -6.22 -16.26
CA GLY A 59 -22.22 -7.34 -16.82
C GLY A 59 -23.68 -7.00 -17.15
N GLU A 60 -24.31 -6.12 -16.38
CA GLU A 60 -25.66 -5.58 -16.64
C GLU A 60 -25.70 -4.50 -17.75
N ARG A 61 -24.56 -4.19 -18.39
CA ARG A 61 -24.38 -3.09 -19.37
C ARG A 61 -24.75 -1.71 -18.84
N ALA A 62 -24.73 -1.52 -17.52
CA ALA A 62 -25.09 -0.27 -16.83
C ALA A 62 -23.87 0.64 -16.66
N ASN A 63 -23.29 1.12 -17.77
CA ASN A 63 -22.03 1.87 -17.77
C ASN A 63 -22.06 3.16 -16.93
N ASP A 64 -23.21 3.82 -16.81
CA ASP A 64 -23.33 5.02 -15.98
C ASP A 64 -23.18 4.71 -14.49
N VAL A 65 -23.66 3.54 -14.07
CA VAL A 65 -23.52 3.07 -12.68
C VAL A 65 -22.08 2.63 -12.41
N VAL A 66 -21.42 2.00 -13.38
CA VAL A 66 -20.00 1.63 -13.29
C VAL A 66 -19.14 2.86 -13.01
N LYS A 67 -19.33 3.95 -13.77
CA LYS A 67 -18.61 5.22 -13.54
C LYS A 67 -18.86 5.76 -12.14
N LYS A 68 -20.11 5.73 -11.67
CA LYS A 68 -20.47 6.18 -10.32
C LYS A 68 -19.78 5.35 -9.24
N TYR A 69 -19.75 4.02 -9.38
CA TYR A 69 -19.08 3.14 -8.43
C TYR A 69 -17.57 3.34 -8.43
N PHE A 70 -16.96 3.51 -9.60
CA PHE A 70 -15.54 3.80 -9.70
C PHE A 70 -15.17 5.13 -9.02
N ILE A 71 -15.93 6.20 -9.26
CA ILE A 71 -15.68 7.50 -8.61
C ILE A 71 -15.85 7.38 -7.09
N THR A 72 -16.89 6.70 -6.61
CA THR A 72 -17.09 6.45 -5.17
C THR A 72 -15.92 5.66 -4.59
N LEU A 73 -15.41 4.64 -5.29
CA LEU A 73 -14.24 3.87 -4.87
C LEU A 73 -13.00 4.77 -4.78
N CYS A 74 -12.71 5.57 -5.81
CA CYS A 74 -11.59 6.52 -5.79
C CYS A 74 -11.68 7.49 -4.61
N VAL A 75 -12.85 8.05 -4.34
CA VAL A 75 -13.06 8.95 -3.19
C VAL A 75 -12.83 8.20 -1.87
N SER A 76 -13.34 6.97 -1.74
CA SER A 76 -13.14 6.18 -0.52
C SER A 76 -11.67 5.82 -0.29
N GLU A 77 -10.92 5.45 -1.34
CA GLU A 77 -9.50 5.13 -1.28
C GLU A 77 -8.65 6.36 -0.93
N VAL A 78 -9.00 7.54 -1.45
CA VAL A 78 -8.34 8.80 -1.08
C VAL A 78 -8.61 9.15 0.39
N ILE A 79 -9.85 8.99 0.87
CA ILE A 79 -10.19 9.23 2.28
C ILE A 79 -9.42 8.27 3.20
N LEU A 80 -9.40 6.97 2.87
CA LEU A 80 -8.64 5.98 3.63
C LEU A 80 -7.13 6.26 3.58
N GLY A 81 -6.60 6.58 2.41
CA GLY A 81 -5.21 6.95 2.22
C GLY A 81 -4.83 8.16 3.05
N LEU A 82 -5.67 9.20 3.10
CA LEU A 82 -5.46 10.39 3.95
C LEU A 82 -5.54 10.07 5.44
N LEU A 83 -6.46 9.19 5.86
CA LEU A 83 -6.57 8.75 7.26
C LEU A 83 -5.30 8.01 7.70
N ILE A 84 -4.87 7.00 6.94
CA ILE A 84 -3.67 6.24 7.26
C ILE A 84 -2.42 7.12 7.14
N PHE A 85 -2.34 7.97 6.11
CA PHE A 85 -1.26 8.95 5.97
C PHE A 85 -1.18 9.86 7.20
N SER A 86 -2.31 10.37 7.70
CA SER A 86 -2.32 11.24 8.88
C SER A 86 -1.85 10.50 10.12
N ILE A 87 -2.36 9.29 10.36
CA ILE A 87 -1.96 8.46 11.50
C ILE A 87 -0.46 8.20 11.45
N LEU A 88 0.06 7.74 10.32
CA LEU A 88 1.47 7.43 10.21
C LEU A 88 2.31 8.70 10.27
N ARG A 89 1.92 9.79 9.61
CA ARG A 89 2.73 11.02 9.60
C ARG A 89 2.95 11.60 10.99
N PHE A 90 1.93 11.56 11.86
CA PHE A 90 2.03 12.13 13.20
C PHE A 90 2.45 11.12 14.27
N TYR A 91 2.24 9.83 14.05
CA TYR A 91 2.47 8.77 15.05
C TYR A 91 3.38 7.63 14.54
N THR A 92 4.27 7.89 13.57
CA THR A 92 5.14 6.84 12.99
C THR A 92 5.94 6.13 14.08
N PHE A 93 6.57 6.89 14.98
CA PHE A 93 7.44 6.33 16.01
C PHE A 93 6.66 5.46 17.00
N GLU A 94 5.54 5.99 17.50
CA GLU A 94 4.66 5.33 18.45
C GLU A 94 4.11 4.04 17.85
N VAL A 95 3.61 4.08 16.61
CA VAL A 95 3.08 2.91 15.92
C VAL A 95 4.15 1.85 15.72
N LEU A 96 5.35 2.22 15.24
CA LEU A 96 6.42 1.25 15.00
C LEU A 96 7.02 0.68 16.30
N SER A 97 7.07 1.47 17.37
CA SER A 97 7.60 1.04 18.69
C SER A 97 6.78 -0.07 19.35
N LEU A 98 5.52 -0.24 18.94
CA LEU A 98 4.67 -1.37 19.36
C LEU A 98 5.22 -2.70 18.83
N PHE A 99 5.84 -2.70 17.66
CA PHE A 99 6.30 -3.91 16.96
C PHE A 99 7.82 -4.10 17.04
N ILE A 100 8.59 -3.01 17.09
CA ILE A 100 10.06 -3.03 17.00
C ILE A 100 10.67 -2.67 18.36
N LYS A 101 11.48 -3.57 18.91
CA LYS A 101 12.17 -3.36 20.21
C LYS A 101 13.62 -2.90 20.07
N SER A 102 14.28 -3.18 18.95
CA SER A 102 15.63 -2.70 18.69
C SER A 102 15.58 -1.22 18.31
N GLU A 103 16.25 -0.38 19.09
CA GLU A 103 16.28 1.08 18.90
C GLU A 103 16.88 1.49 17.56
N ILE A 104 17.97 0.82 17.15
CA ILE A 104 18.63 1.07 15.86
C ILE A 104 17.67 0.78 14.70
N ILE A 105 17.01 -0.38 14.74
CA ILE A 105 16.07 -0.80 13.69
C ILE A 105 14.83 0.11 13.68
N LEU A 106 14.33 0.51 14.86
CA LEU A 106 13.19 1.42 14.98
C LEU A 106 13.49 2.77 14.35
N ASN A 107 14.63 3.38 14.67
CA ASN A 107 15.02 4.69 14.13
C ASN A 107 15.17 4.64 12.60
N LYS A 108 15.84 3.61 12.06
CA LYS A 108 15.96 3.39 10.61
C LYS A 108 14.59 3.17 9.94
N SER A 109 13.70 2.44 10.59
CA SER A 109 12.35 2.18 10.09
C SER A 109 11.51 3.47 10.04
N VAL A 110 11.61 4.31 11.07
CA VAL A 110 10.95 5.62 11.15
C VAL A 110 11.47 6.56 10.07
N GLU A 111 12.79 6.62 9.88
CA GLU A 111 13.43 7.40 8.82
C GLU A 111 12.92 6.98 7.44
N PHE A 112 12.94 5.68 7.14
CA PHE A 112 12.45 5.14 5.87
C PHE A 112 10.96 5.45 5.63
N LEU A 113 10.12 5.23 6.64
CA LEU A 113 8.67 5.44 6.51
C LEU A 113 8.34 6.92 6.26
N ASN A 114 9.09 7.84 6.88
CA ASN A 114 8.91 9.28 6.72
C ASN A 114 9.08 9.76 5.27
N TYR A 115 9.96 9.12 4.49
CA TYR A 115 10.10 9.41 3.07
C TYR A 115 9.05 8.69 2.21
N ARG A 116 8.73 7.43 2.55
CA ARG A 116 7.83 6.59 1.73
C ARG A 116 6.35 6.98 1.83
N ILE A 117 5.92 7.51 2.97
CA ILE A 117 4.51 7.75 3.31
C ILE A 117 3.75 8.62 2.30
N TYR A 118 4.42 9.57 1.64
CA TYR A 118 3.79 10.43 0.63
C TYR A 118 3.26 9.67 -0.58
N GLY A 119 3.84 8.51 -0.90
CA GLY A 119 3.37 7.63 -1.97
C GLY A 119 2.09 6.86 -1.63
N LEU A 120 1.68 6.81 -0.35
CA LEU A 120 0.60 5.96 0.13
C LEU A 120 -0.75 6.30 -0.53
N ILE A 121 -1.09 7.59 -0.58
CA ILE A 121 -2.36 8.06 -1.15
C ILE A 121 -2.47 7.69 -2.63
N PHE A 122 -1.36 7.84 -3.37
CA PHE A 122 -1.31 7.47 -4.78
C PHE A 122 -1.36 5.96 -4.99
N ALA A 123 -0.76 5.17 -4.10
CA ALA A 123 -0.84 3.72 -4.14
C ALA A 123 -2.29 3.23 -3.92
N TYR A 124 -3.01 3.82 -2.97
CA TYR A 124 -4.43 3.53 -2.73
C TYR A 124 -5.29 3.89 -3.94
N LEU A 125 -5.06 5.07 -4.53
CA LEU A 125 -5.75 5.46 -5.75
C LEU A 125 -5.44 4.50 -6.93
N GLY A 126 -4.20 4.03 -7.04
CA GLY A 126 -3.80 3.02 -8.03
C GLY A 126 -4.58 1.71 -7.89
N LEU A 127 -4.92 1.31 -6.67
CA LEU A 127 -5.75 0.13 -6.41
C LEU A 127 -7.21 0.32 -6.84
N ALA A 128 -7.73 1.55 -6.85
CA ALA A 128 -9.05 1.83 -7.44
C ALA A 128 -9.04 1.59 -8.96
N PHE A 129 -7.98 2.00 -9.66
CA PHE A 129 -7.83 1.70 -11.09
C PHE A 129 -7.69 0.20 -11.36
N PHE A 130 -6.95 -0.50 -10.51
CA PHE A 130 -6.86 -1.95 -10.58
C PHE A 130 -8.25 -2.62 -10.48
N ALA A 131 -9.12 -2.13 -9.58
CA ALA A 131 -10.49 -2.62 -9.45
C ALA A 131 -11.35 -2.37 -10.71
N LEU A 132 -11.14 -1.24 -11.41
CA LEU A 132 -11.86 -0.94 -12.64
C LEU A 132 -11.45 -1.84 -13.81
N TYR A 133 -10.16 -2.10 -13.98
CA TYR A 133 -9.65 -2.87 -15.13
C TYR A 133 -9.75 -4.38 -14.96
N MET A 134 -9.79 -4.87 -13.71
CA MET A 134 -9.88 -6.29 -13.40
C MET A 134 -11.30 -6.74 -13.07
N GLY A 135 -12.25 -5.82 -12.88
CA GLY A 135 -13.66 -6.11 -12.61
C GLY A 135 -14.47 -6.21 -13.89
#